data_AF-A0A7V6X1U9-F1
#
_entry.id   AF-A0A7V6X1U9-F1
#
_cell.length_a   1.000
_cell.length_b   1.000
_cell.length_c   1.000
_cell.angle_alpha   90.00
_cell.angle_beta   90.00
_cell.angle_gamma   90.00
#
_symmetry.space_group_name_H-M   'P 1'
#
loop_
_entity.id
_entity.type
_entity.pdbx_description
1 polymer ?
#
loop_
_entity_poly.entity_id
_entity_poly.type
_entity_poly.pdbx_seq_one_letter_code
_entity_poly.pdbx_strand_id
1 'polypeptide(L)'
;MPPKQRKILLVLMDGILVNLAYLAALLIRFEGHVPFQYLDTYLDVAIPFTIIWLASFYALKLYHKLWQYASIGELLAIVSAVTVGALANTALMYFLSMGTGIFVPRSIIILLWVLNIVFIGGTRLGWRIFRDNVIVSPKVNNGGMPVLIVGAGDAGAMVARELKSHYRAEYNPIGFLDSDPKKLGLELMGIPVLGDRYRIPELVRQYSVQQVILAIPSAPKKEKREIVEICQEARVKVRTLPGVYDLIDGKVSVKDIRDVDVEDLLGREPVSVDLESIAGYLEGSVVLVTGAGGSIGSELCRQIARFAPRLLILLDNYENSLYEIELELKHTHGTVPLEVQVVDIKDSQAVKGVFEAFRPGVVFHAAAHKHVPLMENNPVSAVKNNIIGTKNVVEGGDRWGIGVFISISTDKAVNPTSVMGASKR
;
A
#
# COMPACT_ATOMS: atom_id res chain seq x y z
N MET A 1 14.07 27.51 17.48
CA MET A 1 14.07 28.99 17.51
C MET A 1 12.65 29.52 17.38
N PRO A 2 12.25 30.52 18.17
CA PRO A 2 10.96 31.20 18.01
C PRO A 2 10.83 31.84 16.62
N PRO A 3 9.62 31.92 16.06
CA PRO A 3 9.39 32.28 14.65
C PRO A 3 9.90 33.68 14.29
N LYS A 4 9.94 34.62 15.24
CA LYS A 4 10.47 35.98 15.04
C LYS A 4 12.00 35.98 14.85
N GLN A 5 12.74 35.24 15.68
CA GLN A 5 14.21 35.15 15.58
C GLN A 5 14.65 34.47 14.28
N ARG A 6 13.91 33.44 13.84
CA ARG A 6 14.17 32.76 12.56
C ARG A 6 14.02 33.71 11.37
N LYS A 7 12.96 34.54 11.36
CA LYS A 7 12.75 35.51 10.27
C LYS A 7 13.88 36.53 10.21
N ILE A 8 14.31 37.07 11.35
CA ILE A 8 15.42 38.02 11.42
C ILE A 8 16.71 37.39 10.88
N LEU A 9 17.02 36.15 11.29
CA LEU A 9 18.21 35.44 10.81
C LEU A 9 18.17 35.24 9.28
N LEU A 10 17.03 34.86 8.72
CA LEU A 10 16.87 34.67 7.27
C LEU A 10 17.01 35.99 6.50
N VAL A 11 16.46 37.09 7.01
CA VAL A 11 16.58 38.42 6.38
C VAL A 11 18.05 38.88 6.38
N LEU A 12 18.76 38.70 7.49
CA LEU A 12 20.18 39.05 7.58
C LEU A 12 21.04 38.21 6.64
N MET A 13 20.81 36.89 6.62
CA MET A 13 21.51 35.97 5.74
C MET A 13 21.26 36.30 4.27
N ASP A 14 20.00 36.50 3.87
CA ASP A 14 19.65 36.84 2.50
C ASP A 14 20.25 38.21 2.10
N GLY A 15 20.31 39.18 3.03
CA GLY A 15 21.01 40.45 2.83
C GLY A 15 22.50 40.29 2.53
N ILE A 16 23.19 39.36 3.19
CA ILE A 16 24.59 39.04 2.89
C ILE A 16 24.70 38.35 1.53
N LEU A 17 23.81 37.39 1.24
CA LEU A 17 23.85 36.61 0.00
C LEU A 17 23.62 37.45 -1.25
N VAL A 18 22.70 38.43 -1.23
CA VAL A 18 22.45 39.29 -2.39
C VAL A 18 23.65 40.19 -2.71
N ASN A 19 24.38 40.63 -1.69
CA ASN A 19 25.61 41.41 -1.86
C ASN A 19 26.77 40.53 -2.35
N LEU A 20 26.89 39.32 -1.83
CA LEU A 20 27.86 38.34 -2.31
C LEU A 20 27.59 37.94 -3.77
N ALA A 21 26.32 37.83 -4.17
CA ALA A 21 25.93 37.61 -5.56
C ALA A 21 26.36 38.76 -6.48
N TYR A 22 26.29 40.01 -5.99
CA TYR A 22 26.74 41.18 -6.76
C TYR A 22 28.26 41.17 -6.95
N LEU A 23 29.02 40.96 -5.88
CA LEU A 23 30.48 40.88 -5.96
C LEU A 23 30.93 39.71 -6.85
N ALA A 24 30.27 38.55 -6.74
CA ALA A 24 30.51 37.41 -7.62
C ALA A 24 30.18 37.74 -9.10
N ALA A 25 29.09 38.46 -9.36
CA ALA A 25 28.75 38.89 -10.72
C ALA A 25 29.81 39.83 -11.32
N LEU A 26 30.35 40.76 -10.53
CA LEU A 26 31.47 41.61 -10.95
C LEU A 26 32.73 40.79 -11.25
N LEU A 27 33.11 39.89 -10.35
CA LEU A 27 34.29 39.03 -10.53
C LEU A 27 34.18 38.15 -11.77
N ILE A 28 33.01 37.52 -12.00
CA ILE A 28 32.77 36.70 -13.19
C ILE A 28 32.79 37.57 -14.45
N ARG A 29 32.19 38.77 -14.41
CA ARG A 29 32.09 39.64 -15.58
C ARG A 29 33.44 40.18 -16.05
N PHE A 30 34.31 40.50 -15.10
CA PHE A 30 35.62 41.10 -15.36
C PHE A 30 36.77 40.10 -15.22
N GLU A 31 36.47 38.79 -15.22
CA GLU A 31 37.48 37.72 -15.19
C GLU A 31 38.49 37.91 -14.03
N GLY A 32 37.97 38.28 -12.85
CA GLY A 32 38.74 38.53 -11.64
C GLY A 32 39.35 39.95 -11.50
N HIS A 33 39.38 40.75 -12.57
CA HIS A 33 39.99 42.09 -12.56
C HIS A 33 38.93 43.21 -12.57
N VAL A 34 38.27 43.41 -11.42
CA VAL A 34 37.18 44.38 -11.30
C VAL A 34 37.71 45.82 -11.30
N PRO A 35 37.30 46.68 -12.26
CA PRO A 35 37.71 48.08 -12.27
C PRO A 35 37.13 48.85 -11.07
N PHE A 36 37.93 49.74 -10.47
CA PHE A 36 37.57 50.46 -9.25
C PHE A 36 36.24 51.23 -9.36
N GLN A 37 35.97 51.85 -10.52
CA GLN A 37 34.73 52.59 -10.79
C GLN A 37 33.45 51.76 -10.56
N TYR A 38 33.47 50.45 -10.86
CA TYR A 38 32.29 49.59 -10.68
C TYR A 38 32.13 49.13 -9.22
N LEU A 39 33.25 49.02 -8.50
CA LEU A 39 33.23 48.72 -7.07
C LEU A 39 32.76 49.93 -6.27
N ASP A 40 33.22 51.13 -6.62
CA ASP A 40 32.83 52.39 -6.00
C ASP A 40 31.33 52.67 -6.22
N THR A 41 30.87 52.54 -7.48
CA THR A 41 29.44 52.62 -7.81
C THR A 41 28.61 51.60 -7.02
N TYR A 42 29.14 50.39 -6.79
CA TYR A 42 28.46 49.38 -5.99
C TYR A 42 28.33 49.81 -4.53
N LEU A 43 29.37 50.37 -3.92
CA LEU A 43 29.34 50.82 -2.53
C LEU A 43 28.28 51.91 -2.31
N ASP A 44 28.14 52.84 -3.26
CA ASP A 44 27.12 53.89 -3.21
C ASP A 44 25.68 53.33 -3.28
N VAL A 45 25.48 52.25 -4.04
CA VAL A 45 24.14 51.68 -4.28
C VAL A 45 23.86 50.43 -3.44
N ALA A 46 24.80 49.93 -2.65
CA ALA A 46 24.69 48.66 -1.94
C ALA A 46 23.48 48.64 -0.98
N ILE A 47 23.23 49.76 -0.28
CA ILE A 47 22.10 49.90 0.65
C ILE A 47 20.76 49.86 -0.11
N PRO A 48 20.47 50.76 -1.07
CA PRO A 48 19.20 50.72 -1.80
C PRO A 48 19.03 49.41 -2.59
N PHE A 49 20.10 48.86 -3.14
CA PHE A 49 20.10 47.55 -3.82
C PHE A 49 19.63 46.43 -2.89
N THR A 50 20.21 46.34 -1.69
CA THR A 50 19.86 45.32 -0.69
C THR A 50 18.41 45.49 -0.23
N ILE A 51 17.98 46.73 0.01
CA ILE A 51 16.60 47.01 0.44
C ILE A 51 15.59 46.55 -0.61
N ILE A 52 15.84 46.80 -1.91
CA ILE A 52 14.93 46.38 -2.99
C ILE A 52 14.81 44.85 -3.03
N TRP A 53 15.92 44.12 -2.90
CA TRP A 53 15.90 42.66 -2.84
C TRP A 53 15.09 42.14 -1.66
N LEU A 54 15.39 42.64 -0.45
CA LEU A 54 14.69 42.22 0.76
C LEU A 54 13.21 42.59 0.72
N ALA A 55 12.86 43.74 0.15
CA ALA A 55 11.47 44.18 -0.05
C ALA A 55 10.72 43.24 -1.01
N SER A 56 11.35 42.82 -2.11
CA SER A 56 10.77 41.86 -3.06
C SER A 56 10.53 40.49 -2.40
N PHE A 57 11.52 39.98 -1.65
CA PHE A 57 11.40 38.72 -0.90
C PHE A 57 10.32 38.81 0.19
N TYR A 58 10.17 39.97 0.83
CA TYR A 58 9.13 40.19 1.83
C TYR A 58 7.74 40.26 1.19
N ALA A 59 7.57 41.04 0.11
CA ALA A 59 6.31 41.20 -0.60
C ALA A 59 5.77 39.87 -1.14
N LEU A 60 6.65 39.02 -1.66
CA LEU A 60 6.30 37.68 -2.14
C LEU A 60 6.34 36.61 -1.04
N LYS A 61 6.35 37.05 0.23
CA LYS A 61 6.16 36.24 1.43
C LYS A 61 7.18 35.12 1.59
N LEU A 62 8.40 35.29 1.08
CA LEU A 62 9.46 34.28 1.12
C LEU A 62 9.87 33.90 2.56
N TYR A 63 9.74 34.84 3.50
CA TYR A 63 10.03 34.64 4.93
C TYR A 63 8.87 34.04 5.75
N HIS A 64 7.70 33.88 5.13
CA HIS A 64 6.52 33.29 5.77
C HIS A 64 6.36 31.80 5.45
N LYS A 65 7.11 31.29 4.47
CA LYS A 65 7.05 29.90 4.03
C LYS A 65 7.82 28.98 4.97
N LEU A 66 7.20 27.84 5.27
CA LEU A 66 7.83 26.76 6.00
C LEU A 66 8.66 25.94 5.02
N TRP A 67 9.91 26.36 4.80
CA TRP A 67 10.93 25.71 3.93
C TRP A 67 11.20 24.22 4.19
N GLN A 68 10.51 23.64 5.18
CA GLN A 68 10.54 22.25 5.53
C GLN A 68 9.58 21.36 4.76
N TYR A 69 8.61 21.96 4.10
CA TYR A 69 7.62 21.27 3.27
C TYR A 69 7.68 21.77 1.82
N ALA A 70 8.87 22.23 1.41
CA ALA A 70 9.09 22.91 0.15
C ALA A 70 8.79 22.00 -1.06
N SER A 71 7.82 22.40 -1.88
CA SER A 71 7.47 21.75 -3.15
C SER A 71 7.97 22.58 -4.35
N ILE A 72 7.68 22.11 -5.57
CA ILE A 72 7.96 22.86 -6.82
C ILE A 72 7.39 24.29 -6.76
N GLY A 73 6.26 24.50 -6.08
CA GLY A 73 5.66 25.82 -5.91
C GLY A 73 6.51 26.81 -5.10
N GLU A 74 7.41 26.34 -4.25
CA GLU A 74 8.34 27.22 -3.52
C GLU A 74 9.53 27.63 -4.38
N LEU A 75 10.02 26.74 -5.24
CA LEU A 75 11.03 27.09 -6.24
C LEU A 75 10.50 28.15 -7.20
N LEU A 76 9.26 27.99 -7.68
CA LEU A 76 8.60 29.01 -8.51
C LEU A 76 8.45 30.34 -7.78
N ALA A 77 8.16 30.33 -6.47
CA ALA A 77 8.09 31.56 -5.69
C ALA A 77 9.45 32.24 -5.50
N ILE A 78 10.55 31.48 -5.37
CA ILE A 78 11.91 32.04 -5.38
C ILE A 78 12.17 32.69 -6.74
N VAL A 79 11.91 31.99 -7.83
CA VAL A 79 12.13 32.52 -9.19
C VAL A 79 11.30 33.79 -9.40
N SER A 80 10.03 33.81 -9.01
CA SER A 80 9.19 35.01 -9.10
C SER A 80 9.74 36.16 -8.26
N ALA A 81 10.18 35.90 -7.03
CA ALA A 81 10.72 36.94 -6.16
C ALA A 81 12.07 37.48 -6.62
N VAL A 82 12.92 36.59 -7.13
CA VAL A 82 14.20 36.98 -7.72
C VAL A 82 13.96 37.79 -9.00
N THR A 83 12.97 37.42 -9.81
CA THR A 83 12.63 38.15 -11.04
C THR A 83 12.10 39.55 -10.75
N VAL A 84 11.14 39.70 -9.82
CA VAL A 84 10.63 41.02 -9.43
C VAL A 84 11.73 41.90 -8.84
N GLY A 85 12.60 41.34 -8.00
CA GLY A 85 13.73 42.07 -7.42
C GLY A 85 14.78 42.47 -8.46
N ALA A 86 15.04 41.61 -9.45
CA ALA A 86 15.96 41.90 -10.55
C ALA A 86 15.43 43.02 -11.44
N LEU A 87 14.13 43.02 -11.77
CA LEU A 87 13.51 44.08 -12.57
C LEU A 87 13.53 45.42 -11.83
N ALA A 88 13.20 45.44 -10.54
CA ALA A 88 13.25 46.64 -9.73
C ALA A 88 14.69 47.20 -9.59
N ASN A 89 15.68 46.34 -9.40
CA ASN A 89 17.09 46.75 -9.37
C ASN A 89 17.60 47.21 -10.74
N THR A 90 17.13 46.61 -11.82
CA THR A 90 17.45 47.06 -13.18
C THR A 90 16.92 48.47 -13.43
N ALA A 91 15.70 48.76 -12.97
CA ALA A 91 15.15 50.11 -13.03
C ALA A 91 16.01 51.09 -12.22
N LEU A 92 16.37 50.74 -10.97
CA LEU A 92 17.28 51.57 -10.15
C LEU A 92 18.61 51.85 -10.87
N MET A 93 19.26 50.82 -11.41
CA MET A 93 20.52 50.99 -12.14
C MET A 93 20.37 51.86 -13.38
N TYR A 94 19.25 51.75 -14.10
CA TYR A 94 18.97 52.59 -15.26
C TYR A 94 18.80 54.06 -14.86
N PHE A 95 18.03 54.36 -13.80
CA PHE A 95 17.86 55.71 -13.30
C PHE A 95 19.18 56.33 -12.82
N LEU A 96 20.02 55.55 -12.15
CA LEU A 96 21.33 56.01 -11.67
C LEU A 96 22.32 56.23 -12.82
N SER A 97 22.32 55.34 -13.83
CA SER A 97 23.17 55.49 -15.03
C SER A 97 22.88 56.80 -15.77
N MET A 98 21.64 57.29 -15.72
CA MET A 98 21.24 58.58 -16.30
C MET A 98 21.80 59.79 -15.54
N GLY A 99 22.11 59.64 -14.24
CA GLY A 99 22.68 60.68 -13.40
C GLY A 99 24.20 60.66 -13.28
N THR A 100 24.84 59.48 -13.35
CA THR A 100 26.30 59.31 -13.15
C THR A 100 27.09 59.05 -14.44
N GLY A 101 26.42 58.70 -15.54
CA GLY A 101 27.06 58.38 -16.83
C GLY A 101 27.78 57.03 -16.87
N ILE A 102 27.78 56.26 -15.78
CA ILE A 102 28.40 54.93 -15.71
C ILE A 102 27.38 53.87 -16.14
N PHE A 103 27.63 53.23 -17.27
CA PHE A 103 26.79 52.14 -17.76
C PHE A 103 27.22 50.80 -17.16
N VAL A 104 26.35 50.21 -16.34
CA VAL A 104 26.53 48.84 -15.86
C VAL A 104 26.34 47.86 -17.02
N PRO A 105 27.31 46.97 -17.29
CA PRO A 105 27.16 45.94 -18.33
C PRO A 105 25.89 45.11 -18.15
N ARG A 106 25.08 44.98 -19.21
CA ARG A 106 23.80 44.21 -19.19
C ARG A 106 23.96 42.76 -18.74
N SER A 107 25.13 42.18 -18.99
CA SER A 107 25.52 40.84 -18.52
C SER A 107 25.47 40.71 -16.99
N ILE A 108 25.76 41.77 -16.23
CA ILE A 108 25.71 41.76 -14.76
C ILE A 108 24.27 41.56 -14.29
N ILE A 109 23.28 42.10 -15.00
CA ILE A 109 21.86 41.93 -14.65
C ILE A 109 21.45 40.45 -14.76
N ILE A 110 21.87 39.77 -15.84
CA ILE A 110 21.59 38.35 -16.05
C ILE A 110 22.34 37.50 -15.02
N LEU A 111 23.62 37.80 -14.78
CA LEU A 111 24.42 37.10 -13.76
C LEU A 111 23.82 37.26 -12.37
N LEU A 112 23.36 38.46 -12.00
CA LEU A 112 22.68 38.72 -10.74
C LEU A 112 21.40 37.90 -10.61
N TRP A 113 20.59 37.82 -11.67
CA TRP A 113 19.36 37.03 -11.66
C TRP A 113 19.66 35.54 -11.41
N VAL A 114 20.62 34.96 -12.13
CA VAL A 114 21.02 33.55 -11.96
C VAL A 114 21.64 33.29 -10.59
N LEU A 115 22.62 34.11 -10.17
CA LEU A 115 23.34 33.92 -8.91
C LEU A 115 22.41 34.06 -7.70
N ASN A 116 21.44 34.97 -7.74
CA ASN A 116 20.46 35.09 -6.65
C ASN A 116 19.52 33.88 -6.59
N ILE A 117 19.09 33.32 -7.72
CA ILE A 117 18.34 32.05 -7.73
C ILE A 117 19.19 30.94 -7.09
N VAL A 118 20.47 30.83 -7.47
CA VAL A 118 21.37 29.79 -6.97
C VAL A 118 21.69 29.97 -5.48
N PHE A 119 22.00 31.17 -5.01
CA PHE A 119 22.36 31.41 -3.60
C PHE A 119 21.15 31.32 -2.67
N ILE A 120 20.05 32.00 -3.01
CA ILE A 120 18.83 31.94 -2.19
C ILE A 120 18.22 30.55 -2.28
N GLY A 121 18.06 29.98 -3.48
CA GLY A 121 17.55 28.63 -3.66
C GLY A 121 18.45 27.57 -3.02
N GLY A 122 19.77 27.70 -3.20
CA GLY A 122 20.78 26.80 -2.64
C GLY A 122 20.81 26.80 -1.11
N THR A 123 20.71 27.96 -0.45
CA THR A 123 20.63 27.97 1.01
C THR A 123 19.33 27.34 1.54
N ARG A 124 18.20 27.53 0.84
CA ARG A 124 16.92 26.91 1.24
C ARG A 124 16.91 25.40 0.99
N LEU A 125 17.42 24.95 -0.16
CA LEU A 125 17.56 23.55 -0.49
C LEU A 125 18.59 22.86 0.40
N GLY A 126 19.72 23.51 0.66
CA GLY A 126 20.75 23.04 1.58
C GLY A 126 20.22 22.90 3.01
N TRP A 127 19.42 23.85 3.50
CA TRP A 127 18.76 23.73 4.81
C TRP A 127 17.75 22.57 4.85
N ARG A 128 17.01 22.35 3.75
CA ARG A 128 16.11 21.21 3.63
C ARG A 128 16.89 19.90 3.70
N ILE A 129 17.88 19.72 2.83
CA ILE A 129 18.71 18.50 2.77
C ILE A 129 19.41 18.26 4.10
N PHE A 130 19.99 19.30 4.71
CA PHE A 130 20.66 19.19 6.01
C PHE A 130 19.68 18.79 7.11
N ARG A 131 18.48 19.39 7.18
CA ARG A 131 17.51 19.02 8.21
C ARG A 131 16.91 17.62 7.97
N ASP A 132 16.63 17.29 6.72
CA ASP A 132 16.05 16.00 6.35
C ASP A 132 17.07 14.86 6.62
N ASN A 133 18.38 15.11 6.47
CA ASN A 133 19.43 14.12 6.72
C ASN A 133 20.01 14.12 8.16
N VAL A 134 19.97 15.24 8.89
CA VAL A 134 20.64 15.39 10.21
C VAL A 134 19.66 15.56 11.38
N ILE A 135 18.45 16.07 11.13
CA ILE A 135 17.46 16.38 12.18
C ILE A 135 16.24 15.45 12.11
N VAL A 136 16.15 14.56 11.11
CA VAL A 136 15.31 13.35 11.20
C VAL A 136 16.00 12.34 12.14
N SER A 137 16.17 12.76 13.39
CA SER A 137 16.00 11.83 14.50
C SER A 137 14.54 11.36 14.47
N PRO A 138 14.23 10.07 14.65
CA PRO A 138 12.86 9.53 14.68
C PRO A 138 12.06 9.93 15.93
N LYS A 139 12.21 11.18 16.39
CA LYS A 139 11.42 11.82 17.43
C LYS A 139 10.51 12.89 16.82
N VAL A 140 9.71 12.51 15.82
CA VAL A 140 8.44 13.19 15.62
C VAL A 140 7.37 12.26 16.17
N ASN A 141 7.01 12.57 17.41
CA ASN A 141 5.86 12.03 18.11
C ASN A 141 4.59 12.51 17.38
N ASN A 142 4.32 11.96 16.18
CA ASN A 142 2.94 11.87 15.70
C ASN A 142 2.31 10.88 16.67
N GLY A 143 1.29 11.29 17.45
CA GLY A 143 0.75 10.50 18.57
C GLY A 143 0.20 9.09 18.25
N GLY A 144 0.40 8.61 17.02
CA GLY A 144 0.16 7.23 16.63
C GLY A 144 1.21 6.26 17.17
N MET A 145 0.80 5.01 17.27
CA MET A 145 1.58 3.87 17.71
C MET A 145 2.85 3.71 16.87
N PRO A 146 4.06 3.63 17.46
CA PRO A 146 5.28 3.47 16.69
C PRO A 146 5.39 2.06 16.07
N VAL A 147 5.54 1.99 14.75
CA VAL A 147 5.50 0.74 13.98
C VAL A 147 6.74 0.56 13.10
N LEU A 148 7.26 -0.66 13.03
CA LEU A 148 8.24 -1.08 12.01
C LEU A 148 7.55 -1.88 10.91
N ILE A 149 7.99 -1.69 9.66
CA ILE A 149 7.48 -2.43 8.50
C ILE A 149 8.59 -3.33 7.97
N VAL A 150 8.36 -4.64 7.93
CA VAL A 150 9.31 -5.61 7.35
C VAL A 150 8.95 -5.83 5.88
N GLY A 151 9.89 -5.51 4.99
CA GLY A 151 9.75 -5.50 3.54
C GLY A 151 9.75 -4.07 2.99
N ALA A 152 10.84 -3.62 2.38
CA ALA A 152 10.91 -2.36 1.63
C ALA A 152 10.70 -2.62 0.12
N GLY A 153 9.65 -3.39 -0.19
CA GLY A 153 9.17 -3.66 -1.56
C GLY A 153 7.81 -3.02 -1.81
N ASP A 154 7.12 -3.44 -2.87
CA ASP A 154 5.83 -2.87 -3.27
C ASP A 154 4.75 -3.00 -2.18
N ALA A 155 4.66 -4.17 -1.54
CA ALA A 155 3.72 -4.39 -0.44
C ALA A 155 4.00 -3.47 0.76
N GLY A 156 5.28 -3.28 1.10
CA GLY A 156 5.69 -2.34 2.14
C GLY A 156 5.38 -0.87 1.79
N ALA A 157 5.60 -0.48 0.54
CA ALA A 157 5.25 0.85 0.04
C ALA A 157 3.74 1.11 0.14
N MET A 158 2.92 0.12 -0.21
CA MET A 158 1.46 0.21 -0.11
C MET A 158 1.02 0.38 1.34
N VAL A 159 1.54 -0.42 2.27
CA VAL A 159 1.24 -0.29 3.72
C VAL A 159 1.64 1.08 4.23
N ALA A 160 2.86 1.53 3.95
CA ALA A 160 3.33 2.84 4.42
C ALA A 160 2.49 3.99 3.86
N ARG A 161 2.06 3.91 2.59
CA ARG A 161 1.16 4.89 1.98
C ARG A 161 -0.18 4.93 2.69
N GLU A 162 -0.77 3.78 2.98
CA GLU A 162 -2.06 3.69 3.66
C GLU A 162 -1.98 4.24 5.10
N LEU A 163 -0.94 3.85 5.86
CA LEU A 163 -0.71 4.36 7.21
C LEU A 163 -0.50 5.87 7.23
N LYS A 164 0.23 6.43 6.27
CA LYS A 164 0.46 7.89 6.19
C LYS A 164 -0.77 8.68 5.71
N SER A 165 -1.56 8.10 4.82
CA SER A 165 -2.66 8.81 4.15
C SER A 165 -3.96 8.77 4.95
N HIS A 166 -4.27 7.61 5.55
CA HIS A 166 -5.57 7.38 6.18
C HIS A 166 -5.48 7.15 7.69
N TYR A 167 -4.35 6.66 8.22
CA TYR A 167 -4.22 6.24 9.62
C TYR A 167 -3.11 6.94 10.41
N ARG A 168 -2.74 8.17 10.00
CA ARG A 168 -1.62 8.94 10.60
C ARG A 168 -1.82 9.27 12.08
N ALA A 169 -3.07 9.31 12.55
CA ALA A 169 -3.38 9.54 13.97
C ALA A 169 -3.17 8.28 14.83
N GLU A 170 -3.27 7.09 14.23
CA GLU A 170 -3.22 5.80 14.93
C GLU A 170 -1.86 5.12 14.83
N TYR A 171 -1.14 5.32 13.73
CA TYR A 171 0.15 4.67 13.48
C TYR A 171 1.22 5.67 13.05
N ASN A 172 2.44 5.42 13.51
CA ASN A 172 3.64 6.17 13.18
C ASN A 172 4.71 5.21 12.65
N PRO A 173 4.83 5.05 11.31
CA PRO A 173 5.87 4.20 10.73
C PRO A 173 7.26 4.79 10.99
N ILE A 174 8.06 4.10 11.81
CA ILE A 174 9.40 4.56 12.21
C ILE A 174 10.43 4.22 11.14
N GLY A 175 10.31 3.05 10.52
CA GLY A 175 11.32 2.53 9.61
C GLY A 175 10.91 1.25 8.92
N PHE A 176 11.55 1.01 7.79
CA PHE A 176 11.51 -0.25 7.08
C PHE A 176 12.66 -1.16 7.48
N LEU A 177 12.46 -2.47 7.37
CA LEU A 177 13.49 -3.49 7.45
C LEU A 177 13.46 -4.35 6.18
N ASP A 178 14.61 -4.56 5.55
CA ASP A 178 14.71 -5.36 4.34
C ASP A 178 16.02 -6.16 4.34
N SER A 179 15.95 -7.38 3.81
CA SER A 179 17.10 -8.28 3.72
C SER A 179 18.08 -7.87 2.61
N ASP A 180 17.66 -7.03 1.66
CA ASP A 180 18.51 -6.54 0.57
C ASP A 180 19.46 -5.43 1.08
N PRO A 181 20.78 -5.68 1.14
CA PRO A 181 21.75 -4.70 1.64
C PRO A 181 21.81 -3.44 0.76
N LYS A 182 21.37 -3.50 -0.51
CA LYS A 182 21.34 -2.32 -1.39
C LYS A 182 20.31 -1.29 -0.95
N LYS A 183 19.30 -1.70 -0.18
CA LYS A 183 18.24 -0.81 0.30
C LYS A 183 18.58 -0.15 1.63
N LEU A 184 19.63 -0.60 2.31
CA LEU A 184 20.04 -0.07 3.61
C LEU A 184 20.35 1.43 3.53
N GLY A 185 19.76 2.21 4.44
CA GLY A 185 19.96 3.67 4.49
C GLY A 185 19.25 4.45 3.39
N LEU A 186 18.55 3.79 2.47
CA LEU A 186 17.65 4.46 1.54
C LEU A 186 16.33 4.80 2.23
N GLU A 187 15.55 5.69 1.61
CA GLU A 187 14.21 6.04 2.08
C GLU A 187 13.14 5.62 1.08
N LEU A 188 12.04 5.11 1.61
CA LEU A 188 10.83 4.78 0.87
C LEU A 188 9.67 5.59 1.45
N MET A 189 9.01 6.41 0.64
CA MET A 189 7.91 7.28 1.10
C MET A 189 8.31 8.22 2.27
N GLY A 190 9.59 8.62 2.34
CA GLY A 190 10.14 9.42 3.45
C GLY A 190 10.15 8.68 4.79
N ILE A 191 10.36 7.37 4.77
CA ILE A 191 10.60 6.50 5.91
C ILE A 191 11.90 5.73 5.61
N PRO A 192 12.90 5.75 6.51
CA PRO A 192 14.20 5.14 6.25
C PRO A 192 14.17 3.61 6.36
N VAL A 193 15.03 2.94 5.59
CA VAL A 193 15.34 1.51 5.76
C VAL A 193 16.44 1.39 6.81
N LEU A 194 16.05 0.92 8.00
CA LEU A 194 16.89 0.92 9.20
C LEU A 194 17.81 -0.30 9.30
N GLY A 195 17.60 -1.35 8.51
CA GLY A 195 18.39 -2.57 8.60
C GLY A 195 17.67 -3.82 8.12
N ASP A 196 18.22 -4.95 8.54
CA ASP A 196 17.61 -6.26 8.35
C ASP A 196 16.74 -6.66 9.57
N ARG A 197 16.18 -7.87 9.51
CA ARG A 197 15.36 -8.44 10.58
C ARG A 197 16.08 -8.59 11.92
N TYR A 198 17.41 -8.73 11.94
CA TYR A 198 18.16 -8.98 13.17
C TYR A 198 18.30 -7.72 14.04
N ARG A 199 18.07 -6.54 13.45
CA ARG A 199 18.02 -5.27 14.19
C ARG A 199 16.71 -5.04 14.95
N ILE A 200 15.68 -5.85 14.75
CA ILE A 200 14.37 -5.68 15.42
C ILE A 200 14.52 -5.48 16.94
N PRO A 201 15.27 -6.31 17.71
CA PRO A 201 15.37 -6.13 19.15
C PRO A 201 16.05 -4.82 19.58
N GLU A 202 17.04 -4.36 18.81
CA GLU A 202 17.71 -3.07 19.03
C GLU A 202 16.73 -1.92 18.80
N LEU A 203 16.04 -1.94 17.65
CA LEU A 203 15.14 -0.89 17.21
C LEU A 203 13.88 -0.80 18.07
N VAL A 204 13.35 -1.93 18.54
CA VAL A 204 12.22 -1.97 19.48
C VAL A 204 12.55 -1.22 20.76
N ARG A 205 13.75 -1.42 21.32
CA ARG A 205 14.21 -0.69 22.52
C ARG A 205 14.48 0.78 22.22
N GLN A 206 15.19 1.07 21.13
CA GLN A 206 15.60 2.42 20.79
C GLN A 206 14.41 3.34 20.47
N TYR A 207 13.40 2.82 19.78
CA TYR A 207 12.27 3.61 19.28
C TYR A 207 10.95 3.31 19.98
N SER A 208 10.95 2.46 21.01
CA SER A 208 9.73 2.04 21.72
C SER A 208 8.66 1.52 20.75
N VAL A 209 9.09 0.69 19.79
CA VAL A 209 8.21 0.09 18.78
C VAL A 209 7.17 -0.77 19.49
N GLN A 210 5.90 -0.54 19.20
CA GLN A 210 4.80 -1.33 19.78
C GLN A 210 4.31 -2.42 18.82
N GLN A 211 4.52 -2.25 17.52
CA GLN A 211 4.07 -3.20 16.51
C GLN A 211 5.06 -3.35 15.35
N VAL A 212 5.18 -4.57 14.84
CA VAL A 212 5.88 -4.91 13.60
C VAL A 212 4.86 -5.42 12.59
N ILE A 213 4.87 -4.87 11.38
CA ILE A 213 4.02 -5.30 10.27
C ILE A 213 4.87 -6.04 9.24
N LEU A 214 4.56 -7.31 9.00
CA LEU A 214 5.12 -8.13 7.93
C LEU A 214 4.45 -7.76 6.59
N ALA A 215 5.15 -6.97 5.78
CA ALA A 215 4.76 -6.57 4.43
C ALA A 215 5.56 -7.34 3.36
N ILE A 216 5.69 -8.65 3.57
CA ILE A 216 6.43 -9.58 2.71
C ILE A 216 5.56 -10.79 2.34
N PRO A 217 4.42 -10.60 1.65
CA PRO A 217 3.46 -11.66 1.41
C PRO A 217 4.06 -12.84 0.63
N SER A 218 5.03 -12.58 -0.26
CA SER A 218 5.74 -13.56 -1.08
C SER A 218 7.01 -14.17 -0.45
N ALA A 219 7.43 -13.72 0.75
CA ALA A 219 8.66 -14.23 1.35
C ALA A 219 8.54 -15.71 1.77
N PRO A 220 9.65 -16.47 1.73
CA PRO A 220 9.69 -17.85 2.20
C PRO A 220 9.19 -17.97 3.65
N LYS A 221 8.49 -19.06 3.95
CA LYS A 221 7.92 -19.32 5.29
C LYS A 221 8.97 -19.35 6.39
N LYS A 222 10.16 -19.89 6.09
CA LYS A 222 11.31 -19.91 7.01
C LYS A 222 11.68 -18.49 7.45
N GLU A 223 11.69 -17.55 6.52
CA GLU A 223 12.00 -16.15 6.78
C GLU A 223 10.90 -15.48 7.62
N LYS A 224 9.62 -15.70 7.29
CA LYS A 224 8.49 -15.20 8.10
C LYS A 224 8.53 -15.71 9.54
N ARG A 225 8.77 -17.01 9.72
CA ARG A 225 8.87 -17.65 11.03
C ARG A 225 10.02 -17.08 11.86
N GLU A 226 11.21 -16.93 11.25
CA GLU A 226 12.37 -16.34 11.91
C GLU A 226 12.09 -14.90 12.37
N ILE A 227 11.43 -14.08 11.54
CA ILE A 227 11.02 -12.72 11.93
C ILE A 227 10.04 -12.74 13.11
N VAL A 228 9.07 -13.64 13.10
CA VAL A 228 8.10 -13.79 14.20
C VAL A 228 8.79 -14.22 15.49
N GLU A 229 9.71 -15.18 15.45
CA GLU A 229 10.51 -15.62 16.59
C GLU A 229 11.33 -14.44 17.18
N ILE A 230 12.03 -13.67 16.33
CA ILE A 230 12.76 -12.47 16.76
C ILE A 230 11.84 -11.44 17.42
N CYS A 231 10.64 -11.23 16.87
CA CYS A 231 9.68 -10.28 17.44
C CYS A 231 9.12 -10.77 18.79
N GLN A 232 8.90 -12.07 18.94
CA GLN A 232 8.47 -12.67 20.21
C GLN A 232 9.55 -12.49 21.29
N GLU A 233 10.81 -12.75 20.96
CA GLU A 233 11.95 -12.50 21.85
C GLU A 233 12.06 -11.01 22.25
N ALA A 234 11.82 -10.11 21.30
CA ALA A 234 11.77 -8.67 21.53
C ALA A 234 10.49 -8.17 22.22
N ARG A 235 9.51 -9.07 22.48
CA ARG A 235 8.20 -8.77 23.09
C ARG A 235 7.41 -7.68 22.36
N VAL A 236 7.46 -7.67 21.03
CA VAL A 236 6.71 -6.72 20.19
C VAL A 236 5.57 -7.42 19.45
N LYS A 237 4.42 -6.75 19.31
CA LYS A 237 3.27 -7.34 18.61
C LYS A 237 3.57 -7.45 17.12
N VAL A 238 3.22 -8.59 16.51
CA VAL A 238 3.42 -8.83 15.07
C VAL A 238 2.08 -8.93 14.36
N ARG A 239 1.97 -8.24 13.22
CA ARG A 239 0.85 -8.36 12.28
C ARG A 239 1.35 -8.65 10.88
N THR A 240 0.53 -9.27 10.04
CA THR A 240 0.88 -9.61 8.66
C THR A 240 -0.19 -9.18 7.66
N LEU A 241 0.23 -8.93 6.43
CA LEU A 241 -0.67 -8.85 5.29
C LEU A 241 -1.13 -10.25 4.84
N PRO A 242 -2.32 -10.36 4.21
CA PRO A 242 -2.78 -11.57 3.53
C PRO A 242 -1.87 -11.99 2.36
N GLY A 243 -2.10 -13.18 1.82
CA GLY A 243 -1.34 -13.67 0.66
C GLY A 243 -1.61 -12.83 -0.61
N VAL A 244 -0.73 -12.93 -1.60
CA VAL A 244 -0.84 -12.16 -2.86
C VAL A 244 -2.15 -12.47 -3.61
N TYR A 245 -2.67 -13.69 -3.50
CA TYR A 245 -3.96 -14.10 -4.08
C TYR A 245 -5.18 -13.56 -3.32
N ASP A 246 -5.01 -13.16 -2.06
CA ASP A 246 -6.07 -12.52 -1.28
C ASP A 246 -6.13 -11.01 -1.58
N LEU A 247 -5.13 -10.47 -2.30
CA LEU A 247 -4.95 -9.05 -2.63
C LEU A 247 -5.36 -8.71 -4.08
N ILE A 248 -6.18 -9.55 -4.72
CA ILE A 248 -6.51 -9.48 -6.17
C ILE A 248 -7.13 -8.14 -6.61
N ASP A 249 -7.68 -7.33 -5.70
CA ASP A 249 -8.26 -6.02 -6.03
C ASP A 249 -7.27 -4.83 -6.04
N GLY A 250 -5.98 -5.07 -5.76
CA GLY A 250 -4.94 -4.02 -5.80
C GLY A 250 -5.12 -2.88 -4.80
N LYS A 251 -6.09 -2.99 -3.88
CA LYS A 251 -6.36 -2.07 -2.78
C LYS A 251 -6.03 -2.77 -1.47
N VAL A 252 -4.86 -2.47 -0.91
CA VAL A 252 -4.50 -2.91 0.45
C VAL A 252 -5.13 -1.93 1.44
N SER A 253 -6.05 -2.39 2.28
CA SER A 253 -6.55 -1.63 3.41
C SER A 253 -5.80 -2.00 4.69
N VAL A 254 -5.66 -1.07 5.63
CA VAL A 254 -5.17 -1.39 6.98
C VAL A 254 -6.09 -2.39 7.70
N LYS A 255 -7.36 -2.50 7.28
CA LYS A 255 -8.28 -3.54 7.77
C LYS A 255 -7.82 -4.96 7.42
N ASP A 256 -7.03 -5.11 6.38
CA ASP A 256 -6.50 -6.41 5.93
C ASP A 256 -5.29 -6.85 6.77
N ILE A 257 -4.72 -5.94 7.58
CA ILE A 257 -3.60 -6.22 8.46
C ILE A 257 -4.12 -6.95 9.71
N ARG A 258 -3.87 -8.25 9.79
CA ARG A 258 -4.31 -9.12 10.89
C ARG A 258 -3.16 -9.60 11.76
N ASP A 259 -3.48 -10.10 12.94
CA ASP A 259 -2.50 -10.77 13.81
C ASP A 259 -1.99 -12.04 13.10
N VAL A 260 -0.73 -12.44 13.36
CA VAL A 260 -0.14 -13.62 12.70
C VAL A 260 -0.80 -14.89 13.25
N ASP A 261 -1.42 -15.67 12.37
CA ASP A 261 -2.11 -16.91 12.73
C ASP A 261 -1.20 -18.13 12.60
N VAL A 262 -1.57 -19.24 13.25
CA VAL A 262 -0.77 -20.46 13.25
C VAL A 262 -0.67 -21.02 11.82
N GLU A 263 -1.69 -20.83 10.99
CA GLU A 263 -1.76 -21.21 9.58
C GLU A 263 -0.74 -20.46 8.70
N ASP A 264 -0.41 -19.22 9.03
CA ASP A 264 0.64 -18.46 8.33
C ASP A 264 2.03 -19.07 8.53
N LEU A 265 2.18 -19.84 9.63
CA LEU A 265 3.36 -20.60 10.00
C LEU A 265 3.26 -22.08 9.58
N LEU A 266 2.05 -22.65 9.60
CA LEU A 266 1.69 -24.01 9.18
C LEU A 266 1.35 -24.03 7.69
N GLY A 267 2.39 -23.85 6.90
CA GLY A 267 2.24 -23.68 5.46
C GLY A 267 1.71 -24.90 4.72
N ARG A 268 0.58 -24.76 4.03
CA ARG A 268 0.37 -25.47 2.75
C ARG A 268 0.94 -24.64 1.61
N GLU A 269 1.53 -25.28 0.62
CA GLU A 269 1.75 -24.62 -0.67
C GLU A 269 0.39 -24.54 -1.36
N PRO A 270 -0.04 -23.37 -1.85
CA PRO A 270 -1.17 -23.32 -2.78
C PRO A 270 -0.78 -24.18 -3.97
N VAL A 271 -1.54 -25.24 -4.23
CA VAL A 271 -1.38 -26.03 -5.45
C VAL A 271 -1.64 -25.06 -6.61
N SER A 272 -0.72 -24.97 -7.57
CA SER A 272 -0.95 -24.23 -8.80
C SER A 272 -2.11 -24.90 -9.53
N VAL A 273 -3.28 -24.31 -9.41
CA VAL A 273 -4.48 -24.82 -10.06
C VAL A 273 -4.37 -24.46 -11.55
N ASP A 274 -4.46 -25.46 -12.42
CA ASP A 274 -4.54 -25.26 -13.87
C ASP A 274 -5.89 -24.62 -14.22
N LEU A 275 -5.92 -23.29 -14.22
CA LEU A 275 -7.12 -22.49 -14.45
C LEU A 275 -7.71 -22.69 -15.86
N GLU A 276 -6.86 -23.03 -16.84
CA GLU A 276 -7.30 -23.28 -18.22
C GLU A 276 -8.08 -24.60 -18.31
N SER A 277 -7.59 -25.65 -17.64
CA SER A 277 -8.31 -26.93 -17.55
C SER A 277 -9.68 -26.80 -16.86
N ILE A 278 -9.79 -25.91 -15.87
CA ILE A 278 -11.01 -25.68 -15.10
C ILE A 278 -12.02 -24.82 -15.88
N ALA A 279 -11.55 -23.77 -16.57
CA ALA A 279 -12.41 -22.92 -17.38
C ALA A 279 -13.15 -23.73 -18.46
N GLY A 280 -12.47 -24.70 -19.08
CA GLY A 280 -12.98 -25.44 -20.24
C GLY A 280 -14.28 -26.22 -20.01
N TYR A 281 -14.59 -26.66 -18.78
CA TYR A 281 -15.86 -27.33 -18.48
C TYR A 281 -16.87 -26.46 -17.73
N LEU A 282 -16.47 -25.28 -17.23
CA LEU A 282 -17.35 -24.38 -16.47
C LEU A 282 -18.01 -23.31 -17.36
N GLU A 283 -17.27 -22.76 -18.32
CA GLU A 283 -17.75 -21.68 -19.17
C GLU A 283 -18.93 -22.15 -20.04
N GLY A 284 -20.05 -21.43 -20.00
CA GLY A 284 -21.25 -21.78 -20.77
C GLY A 284 -21.98 -23.07 -20.33
N SER A 285 -21.53 -23.72 -19.25
CA SER A 285 -22.14 -24.93 -18.70
C SER A 285 -23.23 -24.62 -17.66
N VAL A 286 -24.15 -25.56 -17.45
CA VAL A 286 -25.04 -25.55 -16.27
C VAL A 286 -24.34 -26.30 -15.15
N VAL A 287 -24.08 -25.62 -14.04
CA VAL A 287 -23.29 -26.13 -12.92
C VAL A 287 -24.17 -26.27 -11.68
N LEU A 288 -24.21 -27.45 -11.08
CA LEU A 288 -24.91 -27.71 -9.82
C LEU A 288 -23.91 -27.83 -8.68
N VAL A 289 -24.12 -27.07 -7.59
CA VAL A 289 -23.35 -27.20 -6.35
C VAL A 289 -24.28 -27.70 -5.25
N THR A 290 -24.03 -28.90 -4.70
CA THR A 290 -24.73 -29.39 -3.52
C THR A 290 -24.00 -28.96 -2.25
N GLY A 291 -24.73 -28.69 -1.18
CA GLY A 291 -24.15 -28.15 0.06
C GLY A 291 -23.69 -26.70 -0.14
N ALA A 292 -24.36 -25.95 -1.02
CA ALA A 292 -23.97 -24.61 -1.46
C ALA A 292 -23.96 -23.57 -0.32
N GLY A 293 -24.79 -23.74 0.71
CA GLY A 293 -24.79 -22.90 1.90
C GLY A 293 -23.66 -23.23 2.88
N GLY A 294 -22.99 -24.38 2.70
CA GLY A 294 -21.86 -24.76 3.53
C GLY A 294 -20.60 -23.93 3.28
N SER A 295 -19.64 -24.00 4.21
CA SER A 295 -18.37 -23.26 4.11
C SER A 295 -17.57 -23.55 2.83
N ILE A 296 -17.61 -24.80 2.34
CA ILE A 296 -16.91 -25.20 1.11
C ILE A 296 -17.78 -24.92 -0.11
N GLY A 297 -19.08 -25.23 -0.05
CA GLY A 297 -20.00 -25.01 -1.16
C GLY A 297 -20.11 -23.55 -1.55
N SER A 298 -20.19 -22.65 -0.58
CA SER A 298 -20.26 -21.20 -0.84
C SER A 298 -18.99 -20.68 -1.52
N GLU A 299 -17.82 -21.19 -1.13
CA GLU A 299 -16.55 -20.83 -1.76
C GLU A 299 -16.45 -21.35 -3.20
N LEU A 300 -16.94 -22.56 -3.45
CA LEU A 300 -17.03 -23.07 -4.82
C LEU A 300 -17.98 -22.23 -5.67
N CYS A 301 -19.13 -21.84 -5.13
CA CYS A 301 -20.07 -20.98 -5.84
C CYS A 301 -19.41 -19.65 -6.24
N ARG A 302 -18.65 -19.02 -5.32
CA ARG A 302 -17.85 -17.81 -5.60
C ARG A 302 -16.83 -18.02 -6.71
N GLN A 303 -16.10 -19.13 -6.69
CA GLN A 303 -15.08 -19.41 -7.68
C GLN A 303 -15.68 -19.73 -9.05
N ILE A 304 -16.70 -20.58 -9.10
CA ILE A 304 -17.40 -20.98 -10.33
C ILE A 304 -18.05 -19.77 -11.01
N ALA A 305 -18.63 -18.84 -10.25
CA ALA A 305 -19.26 -17.63 -10.79
C ALA A 305 -18.29 -16.77 -11.64
N ARG A 306 -16.97 -16.87 -11.42
CA ARG A 306 -15.95 -16.13 -12.19
C ARG A 306 -15.73 -16.68 -13.59
N PHE A 307 -16.14 -17.92 -13.87
CA PHE A 307 -15.95 -18.60 -15.14
C PHE A 307 -17.15 -18.51 -16.08
N ALA A 308 -18.09 -17.59 -15.84
CA ALA A 308 -19.26 -17.33 -16.68
C ALA A 308 -20.06 -18.61 -17.07
N PRO A 309 -20.56 -19.38 -16.09
CA PRO A 309 -21.45 -20.50 -16.38
C PRO A 309 -22.75 -19.99 -16.99
N ARG A 310 -23.41 -20.84 -17.80
CA ARG A 310 -24.74 -20.54 -18.35
C ARG A 310 -25.80 -20.44 -17.24
N LEU A 311 -25.66 -21.26 -16.20
CA LEU A 311 -26.51 -21.24 -15.02
C LEU A 311 -25.75 -21.88 -13.85
N LEU A 312 -25.75 -21.23 -12.69
CA LEU A 312 -25.23 -21.78 -11.44
C LEU A 312 -26.40 -22.12 -10.50
N ILE A 313 -26.54 -23.40 -10.16
CA ILE A 313 -27.60 -23.92 -9.31
C ILE A 313 -27.04 -24.18 -7.91
N LEU A 314 -27.60 -23.52 -6.91
CA LEU A 314 -27.23 -23.64 -5.51
C LEU A 314 -28.23 -24.56 -4.80
N LEU A 315 -27.78 -25.74 -4.38
CA LEU A 315 -28.61 -26.73 -3.70
C LEU A 315 -28.13 -26.95 -2.28
N ASP A 316 -29.00 -26.79 -1.31
CA ASP A 316 -28.77 -27.12 0.11
C ASP A 316 -30.11 -27.38 0.81
N ASN A 317 -30.09 -28.00 1.99
CA ASN A 317 -31.30 -28.18 2.78
C ASN A 317 -31.56 -27.02 3.76
N TYR A 318 -30.57 -26.16 3.99
CA TYR A 318 -30.69 -25.05 4.93
C TYR A 318 -30.90 -23.70 4.21
N GLU A 319 -32.12 -23.18 4.31
CA GLU A 319 -32.57 -21.99 3.57
C GLU A 319 -31.77 -20.72 3.88
N ASN A 320 -31.41 -20.48 5.15
CA ASN A 320 -30.74 -19.25 5.55
C ASN A 320 -29.37 -19.12 4.89
N SER A 321 -28.58 -20.19 4.92
CA SER A 321 -27.25 -20.18 4.31
C SER A 321 -27.30 -20.10 2.78
N LEU A 322 -28.35 -20.65 2.14
CA LEU A 322 -28.59 -20.45 0.70
C LEU A 322 -28.94 -19.01 0.37
N TYR A 323 -29.80 -18.38 1.17
CA TYR A 323 -30.19 -16.98 0.97
C TYR A 323 -28.99 -16.03 1.11
N GLU A 324 -28.13 -16.27 2.11
CA GLU A 324 -26.91 -15.48 2.32
C GLU A 324 -25.98 -15.52 1.09
N ILE A 325 -25.67 -16.72 0.59
CA ILE A 325 -24.78 -16.85 -0.58
C ILE A 325 -25.44 -16.37 -1.88
N GLU A 326 -26.76 -16.53 -2.05
CA GLU A 326 -27.48 -15.99 -3.19
C GLU A 326 -27.37 -14.46 -3.23
N LEU A 327 -27.60 -13.79 -2.10
CA LEU A 327 -27.53 -12.34 -1.99
C LEU A 327 -26.10 -11.84 -2.27
N GLU A 328 -25.11 -12.53 -1.71
CA GLU A 328 -23.69 -12.24 -1.93
C GLU A 328 -23.31 -12.34 -3.42
N LEU A 329 -23.71 -13.41 -4.10
CA LEU A 329 -23.42 -13.62 -5.52
C LEU A 329 -24.16 -12.66 -6.42
N LYS A 330 -25.42 -12.32 -6.12
CA LYS A 330 -26.15 -11.27 -6.86
C LYS A 330 -25.47 -9.91 -6.75
N HIS A 331 -24.91 -9.59 -5.59
CA HIS A 331 -24.21 -8.33 -5.38
C HIS A 331 -22.82 -8.29 -6.06
N THR A 332 -22.08 -9.40 -6.01
CA THR A 332 -20.68 -9.45 -6.47
C THR A 332 -20.53 -9.91 -7.94
N HIS A 333 -21.45 -10.73 -8.44
CA HIS A 333 -21.42 -11.39 -9.75
C HIS A 333 -22.79 -11.34 -10.43
N GLY A 334 -23.47 -10.19 -10.37
CA GLY A 334 -24.88 -10.01 -10.77
C GLY A 334 -25.23 -10.28 -12.25
N THR A 335 -24.25 -10.61 -13.09
CA THR A 335 -24.45 -11.05 -14.47
C THR A 335 -24.62 -12.56 -14.62
N VAL A 336 -24.26 -13.34 -13.61
CA VAL A 336 -24.36 -14.81 -13.65
C VAL A 336 -25.79 -15.23 -13.32
N PRO A 337 -26.47 -16.02 -14.17
CA PRO A 337 -27.78 -16.57 -13.84
C PRO A 337 -27.66 -17.55 -12.67
N LEU A 338 -28.52 -17.38 -11.66
CA LEU A 338 -28.54 -18.19 -10.43
C LEU A 338 -29.91 -18.84 -10.26
N GLU A 339 -29.92 -20.09 -9.80
CA GLU A 339 -31.11 -20.80 -9.36
C GLU A 339 -30.88 -21.42 -7.98
N VAL A 340 -31.79 -21.19 -7.03
CA VAL A 340 -31.66 -21.68 -5.65
C VAL A 340 -32.67 -22.79 -5.40
N GLN A 341 -32.19 -23.93 -4.90
CA GLN A 341 -33.00 -25.13 -4.66
C GLN A 341 -32.83 -25.57 -3.20
N VAL A 342 -33.87 -25.35 -2.39
CA VAL A 342 -33.92 -25.85 -1.00
C VAL A 342 -34.32 -27.32 -1.04
N VAL A 343 -33.35 -28.21 -1.18
CA VAL A 343 -33.55 -29.64 -1.38
C VAL A 343 -32.60 -30.43 -0.47
N ASP A 344 -33.17 -31.39 0.25
CA ASP A 344 -32.37 -32.38 0.97
C ASP A 344 -31.92 -33.47 0.01
N ILE A 345 -30.60 -33.65 -0.14
CA ILE A 345 -30.03 -34.68 -1.01
C ILE A 345 -30.46 -36.11 -0.64
N LYS A 346 -30.95 -36.33 0.59
CA LYS A 346 -31.51 -37.61 1.03
C LYS A 346 -32.84 -37.94 0.34
N ASP A 347 -33.54 -36.94 -0.19
CA ASP A 347 -34.77 -37.12 -0.96
C ASP A 347 -34.44 -37.39 -2.44
N SER A 348 -34.50 -38.66 -2.81
CA SER A 348 -34.21 -39.09 -4.18
C SER A 348 -35.16 -38.51 -5.24
N GLN A 349 -36.41 -38.18 -4.88
CA GLN A 349 -37.37 -37.64 -5.86
C GLN A 349 -37.14 -36.14 -6.07
N ALA A 350 -36.88 -35.40 -5.00
CA ALA A 350 -36.53 -33.99 -5.09
C ALA A 350 -35.24 -33.79 -5.90
N VAL A 351 -34.21 -34.59 -5.64
CA VAL A 351 -32.96 -34.57 -6.42
C VAL A 351 -33.24 -34.86 -7.90
N LYS A 352 -34.02 -35.89 -8.23
CA LYS A 352 -34.41 -36.18 -9.63
C LYS A 352 -35.12 -35.00 -10.29
N GLY A 353 -36.03 -34.33 -9.57
CA GLY A 353 -36.71 -33.14 -10.08
C GLY A 353 -35.74 -32.02 -10.48
N VAL A 354 -34.69 -31.79 -9.69
CA VAL A 354 -33.64 -30.81 -10.02
C VAL A 354 -32.87 -31.23 -11.29
N PHE A 355 -32.44 -32.49 -11.38
CA PHE A 355 -31.72 -32.98 -12.57
C PHE A 355 -32.59 -32.94 -13.83
N GLU A 356 -33.87 -33.26 -13.71
CA GLU A 356 -34.83 -33.24 -14.81
C GLU A 356 -35.11 -31.81 -15.31
N ALA A 357 -35.30 -30.87 -14.39
CA ALA A 357 -35.61 -29.48 -14.70
C ALA A 357 -34.42 -28.74 -15.34
N PHE A 358 -33.22 -28.89 -14.78
CA PHE A 358 -32.10 -28.03 -15.13
C PHE A 358 -31.01 -28.71 -15.96
N ARG A 359 -30.94 -30.05 -15.96
CA ARG A 359 -29.96 -30.85 -16.70
C ARG A 359 -28.53 -30.32 -16.57
N PRO A 360 -27.95 -30.33 -15.34
CA PRO A 360 -26.60 -29.84 -15.13
C PRO A 360 -25.58 -30.64 -15.96
N GLY A 361 -24.60 -29.96 -16.55
CA GLY A 361 -23.47 -30.61 -17.23
C GLY A 361 -22.32 -30.93 -16.28
N VAL A 362 -22.23 -30.18 -15.17
CA VAL A 362 -21.18 -30.30 -14.15
C VAL A 362 -21.82 -30.30 -12.77
N VAL A 363 -21.38 -31.21 -11.90
CA VAL A 363 -21.84 -31.29 -10.51
C VAL A 363 -20.65 -31.21 -9.55
N PHE A 364 -20.68 -30.24 -8.64
CA PHE A 364 -19.81 -30.19 -7.46
C PHE A 364 -20.60 -30.65 -6.24
N HIS A 365 -20.23 -31.81 -5.70
CA HIS A 365 -20.90 -32.39 -4.54
C HIS A 365 -20.14 -32.06 -3.25
N ALA A 366 -20.62 -31.07 -2.49
CA ALA A 366 -20.05 -30.64 -1.21
C ALA A 366 -20.95 -30.93 0.00
N ALA A 367 -22.17 -31.44 -0.22
CA ALA A 367 -23.11 -31.78 0.84
C ALA A 367 -22.65 -33.02 1.63
N ALA A 368 -22.04 -32.79 2.80
CA ALA A 368 -21.60 -33.85 3.70
C ALA A 368 -21.58 -33.40 5.17
N HIS A 369 -21.87 -34.32 6.09
CA HIS A 369 -21.56 -34.13 7.50
C HIS A 369 -20.07 -34.36 7.75
N LYS A 370 -19.45 -33.46 8.54
CA LYS A 370 -17.99 -33.41 8.71
C LYS A 370 -17.48 -33.43 10.17
N HIS A 371 -18.33 -33.15 11.16
CA HIS A 371 -17.92 -33.00 12.55
C HIS A 371 -17.89 -34.36 13.27
N VAL A 372 -16.69 -34.89 13.55
CA VAL A 372 -16.50 -36.23 14.15
C VAL A 372 -17.30 -36.39 15.45
N PRO A 373 -17.11 -35.56 16.51
CA PRO A 373 -17.75 -35.85 17.81
C PRO A 373 -19.28 -35.83 17.73
N LEU A 374 -19.84 -34.93 16.93
CA LEU A 374 -21.28 -34.80 16.74
C LEU A 374 -21.87 -35.98 15.97
N MET A 375 -21.16 -36.48 14.96
CA MET A 375 -21.63 -37.56 14.10
C MET A 375 -21.39 -38.95 14.70
N GLU A 376 -20.42 -39.12 15.59
CA GLU A 376 -20.31 -40.37 16.37
C GLU A 376 -21.54 -40.56 17.29
N ASN A 377 -22.10 -39.46 17.81
CA ASN A 377 -23.37 -39.51 18.55
C ASN A 377 -24.60 -39.64 17.63
N ASN A 378 -24.46 -39.40 16.32
CA ASN A 378 -25.55 -39.39 15.34
C ASN A 378 -25.18 -40.16 14.05
N PRO A 379 -24.77 -41.44 14.15
CA PRO A 379 -24.14 -42.17 13.05
C PRO A 379 -25.09 -42.42 11.88
N VAL A 380 -26.38 -42.62 12.17
CA VAL A 380 -27.43 -42.82 11.16
C VAL A 380 -27.54 -41.59 10.25
N SER A 381 -27.44 -40.38 10.82
CA SER A 381 -27.49 -39.14 10.04
C SER A 381 -26.27 -39.00 9.13
N ALA A 382 -25.07 -39.35 9.63
CA ALA A 382 -23.85 -39.38 8.84
C ALA A 382 -23.96 -40.33 7.65
N VAL A 383 -24.42 -41.57 7.89
CA VAL A 383 -24.65 -42.57 6.83
C VAL A 383 -25.69 -42.10 5.82
N LYS A 384 -26.85 -41.63 6.27
CA LYS A 384 -27.92 -41.17 5.37
C LYS A 384 -27.44 -40.01 4.49
N ASN A 385 -26.72 -39.05 5.04
CA ASN A 385 -26.29 -37.90 4.26
C ASN A 385 -25.10 -38.23 3.34
N ASN A 386 -24.03 -38.81 3.89
CA ASN A 386 -22.78 -39.01 3.18
C ASN A 386 -22.83 -40.19 2.20
N ILE A 387 -23.66 -41.21 2.46
CA ILE A 387 -23.80 -42.38 1.59
C ILE A 387 -25.07 -42.29 0.75
N ILE A 388 -26.24 -42.27 1.39
CA ILE A 388 -27.52 -42.31 0.65
C ILE A 388 -27.76 -41.02 -0.13
N GLY A 389 -27.48 -39.87 0.48
CA GLY A 389 -27.58 -38.57 -0.20
C GLY A 389 -26.63 -38.48 -1.40
N THR A 390 -25.35 -38.85 -1.21
CA THR A 390 -24.38 -38.91 -2.31
C THR A 390 -24.83 -39.86 -3.42
N LYS A 391 -25.34 -41.05 -3.07
CA LYS A 391 -25.89 -42.01 -4.03
C LYS A 391 -27.01 -41.37 -4.88
N ASN A 392 -27.95 -40.66 -4.27
CA ASN A 392 -29.05 -40.02 -5.00
C ASN A 392 -28.54 -38.99 -6.04
N VAL A 393 -27.52 -38.21 -5.68
CA VAL A 393 -26.94 -37.21 -6.59
C VAL A 393 -26.16 -37.89 -7.72
N VAL A 394 -25.41 -38.95 -7.42
CA VAL A 394 -24.68 -39.74 -8.44
C VAL A 394 -25.65 -40.43 -9.40
N GLU A 395 -26.71 -41.07 -8.90
CA GLU A 395 -27.74 -41.69 -9.75
C GLU A 395 -28.51 -40.66 -10.60
N GLY A 396 -28.73 -39.45 -10.05
CA GLY A 396 -29.26 -38.31 -10.80
C GLY A 396 -28.29 -37.84 -11.90
N GLY A 397 -26.98 -37.85 -11.61
CA GLY A 397 -25.96 -37.53 -12.59
C GLY A 397 -25.87 -38.53 -13.73
N ASP A 398 -25.82 -39.82 -13.39
CA ASP A 398 -25.70 -40.93 -14.33
C ASP A 398 -26.86 -40.99 -15.32
N ARG A 399 -28.11 -40.95 -14.82
CA ARG A 399 -29.28 -41.07 -15.71
C ARG A 399 -29.47 -39.89 -16.67
N TRP A 400 -28.98 -38.70 -16.33
CA TRP A 400 -29.10 -37.50 -17.18
C TRP A 400 -27.79 -37.17 -17.94
N GLY A 401 -26.77 -38.03 -17.82
CA GLY A 401 -25.56 -37.96 -18.61
C GLY A 401 -24.68 -36.75 -18.32
N ILE A 402 -24.39 -36.47 -17.04
CA ILE A 402 -23.46 -35.39 -16.68
C ILE A 402 -22.06 -35.64 -17.25
N GLY A 403 -21.39 -34.56 -17.68
CA GLY A 403 -20.03 -34.66 -18.21
C GLY A 403 -18.98 -34.76 -17.11
N VAL A 404 -19.19 -34.04 -16.00
CA VAL A 404 -18.20 -33.95 -14.90
C VAL A 404 -18.90 -34.03 -13.55
N PHE A 405 -18.45 -34.98 -12.71
CA PHE A 405 -18.86 -35.09 -11.31
C PHE A 405 -17.64 -34.94 -10.40
N ILE A 406 -17.64 -33.91 -9.56
CA ILE A 406 -16.57 -33.62 -8.61
C ILE A 406 -17.11 -33.86 -7.20
N SER A 407 -16.65 -34.93 -6.57
CA SER A 407 -16.98 -35.26 -5.17
C SER A 407 -15.93 -34.70 -4.22
N ILE A 408 -16.34 -33.84 -3.29
CA ILE A 408 -15.40 -33.20 -2.38
C ILE A 408 -15.31 -34.00 -1.09
N SER A 409 -14.32 -34.90 -1.05
CA SER A 409 -14.00 -35.68 0.14
C SER A 409 -12.81 -35.08 0.91
N THR A 410 -12.81 -35.30 2.22
CA THR A 410 -11.77 -34.80 3.14
C THR A 410 -10.75 -35.90 3.48
N ASP A 411 -9.63 -35.49 4.06
CA ASP A 411 -8.58 -36.30 4.71
C ASP A 411 -9.03 -37.55 5.51
N LYS A 412 -10.27 -37.57 6.00
CA LYS A 412 -10.86 -38.62 6.85
C LYS A 412 -11.24 -39.92 6.13
N ALA A 413 -11.09 -39.99 4.80
CA ALA A 413 -11.44 -41.18 4.00
C ALA A 413 -10.32 -42.23 3.92
N VAL A 414 -9.06 -41.86 4.19
CA VAL A 414 -7.89 -42.71 3.88
C VAL A 414 -7.72 -43.87 4.88
N ASN A 415 -7.98 -43.64 6.18
CA ASN A 415 -7.98 -44.67 7.23
C ASN A 415 -8.93 -44.26 8.38
N PRO A 416 -10.24 -44.53 8.26
CA PRO A 416 -11.20 -44.03 9.24
C PRO A 416 -11.13 -44.83 10.55
N THR A 417 -10.98 -44.13 11.67
CA THR A 417 -11.09 -44.68 13.03
C THR A 417 -12.47 -44.41 13.67
N SER A 418 -13.41 -43.87 12.89
CA SER A 418 -14.69 -43.35 13.36
C SER A 418 -15.79 -43.66 12.35
N VAL A 419 -17.05 -43.79 12.79
CA VAL A 419 -18.20 -44.05 11.90
C VAL A 419 -18.38 -42.91 10.90
N MET A 420 -18.17 -41.67 11.33
CA MET A 420 -18.20 -40.52 10.42
C MET A 420 -17.13 -40.63 9.33
N GLY A 421 -15.88 -40.96 9.70
CA GLY A 421 -14.82 -41.20 8.72
C GLY A 421 -15.18 -42.33 7.76
N ALA A 422 -15.72 -43.43 8.28
CA ALA A 422 -16.13 -44.58 7.48
C ALA A 422 -17.26 -44.24 6.50
N SER A 423 -18.19 -43.35 6.86
CA SER A 423 -19.26 -42.91 5.97
C SER A 423 -18.81 -41.99 4.82
N LYS A 424 -17.57 -41.47 4.86
CA LYS A 424 -16.98 -40.64 3.79
C LYS A 424 -16.06 -41.42 2.86
N ARG A 425 -15.71 -42.65 3.24
CA ARG A 425 -14.99 -43.59 2.39
C ARG A 425 -15.98 -44.28 1.47
#